data_AF-A0A417WNQ3-F1
#
_entry.id   AF-A0A417WNQ3-F1
#
_cell.length_a   1.000
_cell.length_b   1.000
_cell.length_c   1.000
_cell.angle_alpha   90.00
_cell.angle_beta   90.00
_cell.angle_gamma   90.00
#
_symmetry.space_group_name_H-M   'P 1'
#
loop_
_entity.id
_entity.type
_entity.pdbx_description
1 polymer ?
#
loop_
_entity_poly.entity_id
_entity_poly.type
_entity_poly.pdbx_seq_one_letter_code
_entity_poly.pdbx_strand_id
1 'polypeptide(L)'
;MDEIIKSTDNRYSEYETLLFLRDKLRKEAYAWKNRYLAEFGNLITAVFEQKIACIKKKKTISFCQMAVNRGKPVDQAELQNYLSQEMKEYNRKLSEMIQENEIAHSGETISEETAAKIKKLYRRLAKQIHPDMNPKTNEIPELKELWQRIVVSYRANDLEELEEAEVLVNKFLADHHLDENEIKIQDIDTKIEKLKEQIQKIKETNPYQYRFLLQDQEAVQNKKRELQKELEEYRVYEQELDQLLEQMMKNGVSFLWRMN
;
A
#
# COMPACT_ATOMS: atom_id res chain seq x y z
N MET A 1 2.89 -10.50 47.89
CA MET A 1 3.76 -10.53 46.70
C MET A 1 3.17 -11.41 45.60
N ASP A 2 2.54 -12.54 45.93
CA ASP A 2 1.96 -13.45 44.93
C ASP A 2 0.83 -12.89 44.06
N GLU A 3 0.01 -11.95 44.55
CA GLU A 3 -1.06 -11.33 43.75
C GLU A 3 -0.53 -10.33 42.70
N ILE A 4 0.55 -9.61 43.01
CA ILE A 4 1.16 -8.63 42.10
C ILE A 4 1.87 -9.33 40.95
N ILE A 5 2.53 -10.47 41.23
CA ILE A 5 3.22 -11.29 40.23
C ILE A 5 2.22 -11.94 39.27
N LYS A 6 1.10 -12.50 39.78
CA LYS A 6 0.02 -13.04 38.92
C LYS A 6 -0.66 -11.97 38.06
N SER A 7 -0.84 -10.77 38.61
CA SER A 7 -1.45 -9.64 37.88
C SER A 7 -0.55 -9.14 36.75
N THR A 8 0.76 -9.00 37.00
CA THR A 8 1.71 -8.57 35.96
C THR A 8 1.85 -9.63 34.86
N ASP A 9 1.98 -10.91 35.20
CA ASP A 9 2.06 -12.02 34.25
C ASP A 9 0.84 -12.06 33.29
N ASN A 10 -0.36 -11.80 33.83
CA ASN A 10 -1.58 -11.70 33.02
C ASN A 10 -1.55 -10.51 32.03
N ARG A 11 -1.02 -9.35 32.44
CA ARG A 11 -0.90 -8.17 31.56
C ARG A 11 0.15 -8.38 30.46
N TYR A 12 1.27 -9.04 30.77
CA TYR A 12 2.26 -9.41 29.76
C TYR A 12 1.67 -10.37 28.72
N SER A 13 0.91 -11.37 29.16
CA SER A 13 0.20 -12.28 28.27
C SER A 13 -0.86 -11.59 27.39
N GLU A 14 -1.63 -10.65 27.96
CA GLU A 14 -2.58 -9.82 27.20
C GLU A 14 -1.86 -8.96 26.16
N TYR A 15 -0.79 -8.27 26.57
CA TYR A 15 0.03 -7.44 25.69
C TYR A 15 0.59 -8.24 24.51
N GLU A 16 1.22 -9.39 24.80
CA GLU A 16 1.77 -10.29 23.79
C GLU A 16 0.68 -10.75 22.80
N THR A 17 -0.48 -11.15 23.33
CA THR A 17 -1.62 -11.60 22.53
C THR A 17 -2.11 -10.51 21.59
N LEU A 18 -2.27 -9.28 22.09
CA LEU A 18 -2.70 -8.13 21.30
C LEU A 18 -1.66 -7.73 20.25
N LEU A 19 -0.38 -7.79 20.59
CA LEU A 19 0.72 -7.48 19.68
C LEU A 19 0.69 -8.42 18.47
N PHE A 20 0.60 -9.73 18.73
CA PHE A 20 0.49 -10.72 17.66
C PHE A 20 -0.82 -10.64 16.88
N LEU A 21 -1.92 -10.27 17.54
CA LEU A 21 -3.19 -10.03 16.86
C LEU A 21 -3.08 -8.85 15.89
N ARG A 22 -2.48 -7.73 16.31
CA ARG A 22 -2.25 -6.56 15.46
C ARG A 22 -1.44 -6.94 14.22
N ASP A 23 -0.33 -7.66 14.40
CA ASP A 23 0.56 -7.98 13.28
C ASP A 23 -0.05 -9.02 12.32
N LYS A 24 -0.85 -9.96 12.85
CA LYS A 24 -1.72 -10.82 12.04
C LYS A 24 -2.74 -10.02 11.23
N LEU A 25 -3.45 -9.09 11.85
CA LEU A 25 -4.45 -8.26 11.17
C LEU A 25 -3.83 -7.36 10.10
N ARG A 26 -2.63 -6.82 10.32
CA ARG A 26 -1.88 -6.07 9.30
C ARG A 26 -1.54 -6.93 8.08
N LYS A 27 -1.05 -8.15 8.32
CA LYS A 27 -0.77 -9.12 7.25
C LYS A 27 -2.03 -9.50 6.48
N GLU A 28 -3.14 -9.75 7.18
CA GLU A 28 -4.44 -10.02 6.54
C GLU A 28 -4.94 -8.82 5.73
N ALA A 29 -4.84 -7.60 6.27
CA ALA A 29 -5.20 -6.38 5.56
C ALA A 29 -4.39 -6.23 4.26
N TYR A 30 -3.09 -6.51 4.29
CA TYR A 30 -2.25 -6.51 3.09
C TYR A 30 -2.70 -7.57 2.07
N ALA A 31 -3.02 -8.79 2.52
CA ALA A 31 -3.57 -9.83 1.65
C ALA A 31 -4.91 -9.41 1.00
N TRP A 32 -5.80 -8.74 1.77
CA TRP A 32 -7.04 -8.19 1.23
C TRP A 32 -6.79 -7.04 0.24
N LYS A 33 -5.77 -6.19 0.46
CA LYS A 33 -5.32 -5.20 -0.53
C LYS A 33 -4.94 -5.88 -1.84
N ASN A 34 -4.11 -6.91 -1.78
CA ASN A 34 -3.63 -7.60 -2.98
C ASN A 34 -4.79 -8.28 -3.73
N ARG A 35 -5.70 -8.95 -3.03
CA ARG A 35 -6.92 -9.51 -3.66
C ARG A 35 -7.80 -8.43 -4.29
N TYR A 36 -7.96 -7.30 -3.62
CA TYR A 36 -8.71 -6.17 -4.16
C TYR A 36 -8.07 -5.62 -5.44
N LEU A 37 -6.75 -5.46 -5.45
CA LEU A 37 -6.01 -5.03 -6.64
C LEU A 37 -6.06 -6.08 -7.74
N ALA A 38 -5.93 -7.37 -7.44
CA ALA A 38 -6.10 -8.43 -8.44
C ALA A 38 -7.52 -8.42 -9.06
N GLU A 39 -8.56 -8.21 -8.25
CA GLU A 39 -9.95 -8.25 -8.70
C GLU A 39 -10.38 -7.01 -9.49
N PHE A 40 -9.93 -5.82 -9.07
CA PHE A 40 -10.41 -4.54 -9.59
C PHE A 40 -9.32 -3.66 -10.22
N GLY A 41 -8.05 -3.96 -10.00
CA GLY A 41 -6.91 -3.08 -10.31
C GLY A 41 -6.80 -2.76 -11.80
N ASN A 42 -7.09 -3.72 -12.69
CA ASN A 42 -7.14 -3.46 -14.13
C ASN A 42 -8.18 -2.37 -14.49
N LEU A 43 -9.39 -2.46 -13.93
CA LEU A 43 -10.46 -1.48 -14.16
C LEU A 43 -10.15 -0.14 -13.51
N ILE A 44 -9.66 -0.14 -12.26
CA ILE A 44 -9.30 1.08 -11.54
C ILE A 44 -8.19 1.84 -12.28
N THR A 45 -7.20 1.11 -12.79
CA THR A 45 -6.09 1.67 -13.58
C THR A 45 -6.61 2.23 -14.90
N ALA A 46 -7.46 1.50 -15.63
CA ALA A 46 -8.06 1.99 -16.87
C ALA A 46 -8.91 3.26 -16.66
N VAL A 47 -9.72 3.32 -15.60
CA VAL A 47 -10.48 4.53 -15.23
C VAL A 47 -9.53 5.70 -14.98
N PHE A 48 -8.46 5.46 -14.23
CA PHE A 48 -7.50 6.51 -13.90
C PHE A 48 -6.73 7.01 -15.12
N GLU A 49 -6.29 6.11 -16.00
CA GLU A 49 -5.66 6.42 -17.28
C GLU A 49 -6.58 7.28 -18.16
N GLN A 50 -7.83 6.87 -18.32
CA GLN A 50 -8.83 7.62 -19.09
C GLN A 50 -9.08 9.02 -18.50
N LYS A 51 -9.18 9.11 -17.18
CA LYS A 51 -9.32 10.40 -16.48
C LYS A 51 -8.13 11.32 -16.74
N ILE A 52 -6.91 10.79 -16.71
CA ILE A 52 -5.68 11.55 -16.99
C ILE A 52 -5.67 12.04 -18.44
N ALA A 53 -6.13 11.23 -19.41
CA ALA A 53 -6.29 11.63 -20.80
C ALA A 53 -7.22 12.85 -20.93
N CYS A 54 -8.38 12.82 -20.27
CA CYS A 54 -9.30 13.96 -20.24
C CYS A 54 -8.67 15.21 -19.59
N ILE A 55 -7.95 15.05 -18.47
CA ILE A 55 -7.25 16.17 -17.81
C ILE A 55 -6.22 16.79 -18.76
N LYS A 56 -5.43 15.97 -19.46
CA LYS A 56 -4.45 16.44 -20.45
C LYS A 56 -5.13 17.27 -21.53
N LYS A 57 -6.24 16.79 -22.10
CA LYS A 57 -7.01 17.52 -23.13
C LYS A 57 -7.56 18.85 -22.61
N LYS A 58 -8.12 18.88 -21.40
CA LYS A 58 -8.59 20.13 -20.77
C LYS A 58 -7.48 21.16 -20.61
N LYS A 59 -6.30 20.72 -20.18
CA LYS A 59 -5.12 21.59 -20.06
C LYS A 59 -4.68 22.11 -21.43
N THR A 60 -4.68 21.27 -22.46
CA THR A 60 -4.43 21.69 -23.84
C THR A 60 -5.44 22.75 -24.30
N ILE A 61 -6.74 22.51 -24.10
CA ILE A 61 -7.80 23.47 -24.46
C ILE A 61 -7.56 24.82 -23.77
N SER A 62 -7.31 24.80 -22.46
CA SER A 62 -7.06 26.01 -21.69
C SER A 62 -5.83 26.77 -22.19
N PHE A 63 -4.74 26.07 -22.51
CA PHE A 63 -3.55 26.67 -23.10
C PHE A 63 -3.84 27.33 -24.46
N CYS A 64 -4.54 26.62 -25.34
CA CYS A 64 -4.95 27.15 -26.65
C CYS A 64 -5.85 28.38 -26.51
N GLN A 65 -6.83 28.36 -25.60
CA GLN A 65 -7.73 29.49 -25.35
C GLN A 65 -6.96 30.72 -24.85
N MET A 66 -5.97 30.54 -23.98
CA MET A 66 -5.11 31.64 -23.52
C MET A 66 -4.30 32.26 -24.67
N ALA A 67 -3.80 31.45 -25.61
CA ALA A 67 -3.08 31.94 -26.78
C ALA A 67 -4.00 32.74 -27.72
N VAL A 68 -5.19 32.20 -28.02
CA VAL A 68 -6.22 32.86 -28.84
C VAL A 68 -6.62 34.21 -28.25
N ASN A 69 -6.91 34.26 -26.94
CA ASN A 69 -7.30 35.50 -26.25
C ASN A 69 -6.20 36.57 -26.28
N ARG A 70 -4.93 36.17 -26.46
CA ARG A 70 -3.78 37.08 -26.60
C ARG A 70 -3.48 37.42 -28.06
N GLY A 71 -4.24 36.89 -29.02
CA GLY A 71 -3.98 37.05 -30.45
C GLY A 71 -2.66 36.42 -30.91
N LYS A 72 -2.15 35.42 -30.17
CA LYS A 72 -0.87 34.75 -30.47
C LYS A 72 -1.13 33.32 -30.97
N PRO A 73 -0.29 32.81 -31.88
CA PRO A 73 -0.33 31.40 -32.23
C PRO A 73 0.14 30.54 -31.06
N VAL A 74 -0.27 29.27 -31.05
CA VAL A 74 0.14 28.27 -30.06
C VAL A 74 1.52 27.74 -30.44
N ASP A 75 2.51 27.96 -29.57
CA ASP A 75 3.82 27.33 -29.71
C ASP A 75 3.74 25.88 -29.21
N GLN A 76 3.98 24.94 -30.11
CA GLN A 76 3.85 23.53 -29.78
C GLN A 76 4.91 23.03 -28.80
N ALA A 77 6.13 23.56 -28.86
CA ALA A 77 7.19 23.19 -27.93
C ALA A 77 6.85 23.69 -26.51
N GLU A 78 6.31 24.90 -26.41
CA GLU A 78 5.84 25.47 -25.14
C GLU A 78 4.68 24.66 -24.56
N LEU A 79 3.69 24.29 -25.38
CA LEU A 79 2.57 23.45 -24.98
C LEU A 79 3.04 22.08 -24.47
N GLN A 80 3.95 21.40 -25.18
CA GLN A 80 4.45 20.10 -24.73
C GLN A 80 5.23 20.20 -23.42
N ASN A 81 6.04 21.25 -23.24
CA ASN A 81 6.75 21.47 -21.98
C ASN A 81 5.77 21.74 -20.82
N TYR A 82 4.76 22.59 -21.04
CA TYR A 82 3.69 22.84 -20.08
C TYR A 82 2.97 21.54 -19.68
N LEU A 83 2.53 20.74 -20.66
CA LEU A 83 1.86 19.47 -20.39
C LEU A 83 2.78 18.48 -19.66
N SER A 84 4.07 18.41 -20.01
CA SER A 84 5.02 17.53 -19.33
C SER A 84 5.10 17.83 -17.83
N GLN A 85 5.17 19.12 -17.47
CA GLN A 85 5.22 19.56 -16.07
C GLN A 85 3.89 19.27 -15.35
N GLU A 86 2.77 19.66 -15.95
CA GLU A 86 1.45 19.50 -15.34
C GLU A 86 1.02 18.03 -15.18
N MET A 87 1.47 17.15 -16.08
CA MET A 87 1.10 15.74 -16.09
C MET A 87 2.07 14.85 -15.29
N LYS A 88 3.17 15.39 -14.79
CA LYS A 88 4.24 14.62 -14.12
C LYS A 88 3.73 13.76 -12.96
N GLU A 89 3.02 14.37 -12.00
CA GLU A 89 2.50 13.65 -10.82
C GLU A 89 1.40 12.65 -11.17
N TYR A 90 0.58 12.95 -12.18
CA TYR A 90 -0.44 12.03 -12.67
C TYR A 90 0.19 10.78 -13.29
N ASN A 91 1.21 10.96 -14.13
CA ASN A 91 1.92 9.86 -14.77
C ASN A 91 2.71 9.01 -13.76
N ARG A 92 3.32 9.64 -12.75
CA ARG A 92 3.97 8.93 -11.64
C ARG A 92 2.97 8.04 -10.91
N LYS A 93 1.82 8.61 -10.52
CA LYS A 93 0.77 7.85 -9.83
C LYS A 93 0.19 6.71 -10.69
N LEU A 94 0.00 6.93 -11.99
CA LEU A 94 -0.46 5.88 -12.90
C LEU A 94 0.54 4.71 -12.96
N SER A 95 1.83 5.04 -13.05
CA SER A 95 2.91 4.04 -13.06
C SER A 95 2.94 3.22 -11.76
N GLU A 96 2.76 3.88 -10.61
CA GLU A 96 2.66 3.19 -9.30
C GLU A 96 1.44 2.26 -9.25
N MET A 97 0.29 2.70 -9.76
CA MET A 97 -0.92 1.87 -9.79
C MET A 97 -0.76 0.63 -10.68
N ILE A 98 -0.13 0.78 -11.85
CA ILE A 98 0.18 -0.35 -12.75
C ILE A 98 1.11 -1.34 -12.04
N GLN A 99 2.19 -0.85 -11.43
CA GLN A 99 3.15 -1.70 -10.73
C GLN A 99 2.51 -2.43 -9.53
N GLU A 100 1.71 -1.75 -8.71
CA GLU A 100 1.00 -2.39 -7.59
C GLU A 100 0.03 -3.48 -8.09
N ASN A 101 -0.62 -3.24 -9.22
CA ASN A 101 -1.55 -4.18 -9.83
C ASN A 101 -0.83 -5.41 -10.40
N GLU A 102 0.31 -5.23 -11.07
CA GLU A 102 1.14 -6.34 -11.57
C GLU A 102 1.62 -7.24 -10.42
N ILE A 103 2.12 -6.63 -9.35
CA ILE A 103 2.56 -7.36 -8.13
C ILE A 103 1.40 -8.15 -7.51
N ALA A 104 0.19 -7.57 -7.50
CA ALA A 104 -0.99 -8.25 -6.96
C ALA A 104 -1.39 -9.50 -7.77
N HIS A 105 -1.16 -9.49 -9.09
CA HIS A 105 -1.44 -10.63 -9.98
C HIS A 105 -0.33 -11.69 -9.98
N SER A 106 0.92 -11.32 -9.65
CA SER A 106 2.05 -12.25 -9.61
C SER A 106 2.19 -13.02 -8.30
N GLY A 107 1.35 -12.74 -7.30
CA GLY A 107 1.48 -13.35 -5.97
C GLY A 107 1.16 -14.85 -5.96
N GLU A 108 2.11 -15.67 -5.52
CA GLU A 108 1.88 -17.09 -5.29
C GLU A 108 0.98 -17.35 -4.06
N THR A 109 0.06 -18.30 -4.18
CA THR A 109 -0.72 -18.80 -3.05
C THR A 109 0.05 -19.89 -2.32
N ILE A 110 0.33 -19.68 -1.03
CA ILE A 110 0.95 -20.70 -0.17
C ILE A 110 -0.10 -21.65 0.43
N SER A 111 0.32 -22.88 0.78
CA SER A 111 -0.53 -23.86 1.46
C SER A 111 -0.84 -23.48 2.92
N GLU A 112 -1.91 -24.04 3.47
CA GLU A 112 -2.28 -23.83 4.88
C GLU A 112 -1.20 -24.33 5.86
N GLU A 113 -0.53 -25.44 5.53
CA GLU A 113 0.59 -25.98 6.30
C GLU A 113 1.76 -24.99 6.36
N THR A 114 2.15 -24.45 5.21
CA THR A 114 3.22 -23.43 5.12
C THR A 114 2.84 -22.16 5.88
N ALA A 115 1.59 -21.72 5.77
CA ALA A 115 1.10 -20.55 6.51
C ALA A 115 1.17 -20.77 8.04
N ALA A 116 0.86 -21.97 8.51
CA ALA A 116 0.94 -22.34 9.92
C ALA A 116 2.40 -22.33 10.42
N LYS A 117 3.35 -22.88 9.63
CA LYS A 117 4.79 -22.85 9.95
C LYS A 117 5.32 -21.43 10.06
N ILE A 118 5.05 -20.58 9.06
CA ILE A 118 5.42 -19.16 9.04
C ILE A 118 4.91 -18.44 10.29
N LYS A 119 3.64 -18.65 10.66
CA LYS A 119 3.04 -18.02 11.85
C LYS A 119 3.71 -18.46 13.14
N LYS A 120 4.04 -19.75 13.26
CA LYS A 120 4.72 -20.31 14.44
C LYS A 120 6.13 -19.74 14.57
N LEU A 121 6.87 -19.70 13.47
CA LEU A 121 8.24 -19.21 13.41
C LEU A 121 8.32 -17.71 13.74
N TYR A 122 7.47 -16.90 13.11
CA TYR A 122 7.38 -15.46 13.39
C TYR A 122 7.12 -15.17 14.87
N ARG A 123 6.19 -15.91 15.51
CA ARG A 123 5.89 -15.73 16.94
C ARG A 123 7.10 -16.03 17.83
N ARG A 124 7.87 -17.08 17.50
CA ARG A 124 9.08 -17.44 18.23
C ARG A 124 10.14 -16.35 18.13
N LEU A 125 10.41 -15.87 16.91
CA LEU A 125 11.40 -14.81 16.67
C LEU A 125 10.99 -13.46 17.28
N ALA A 126 9.72 -13.10 17.18
CA ALA A 126 9.21 -11.89 17.79
C ALA A 126 9.31 -11.91 19.33
N LYS A 127 9.08 -13.06 19.98
CA LYS A 127 9.31 -13.18 21.43
C LYS A 127 10.75 -12.89 21.83
N GLN A 128 11.71 -13.23 20.97
CA GLN A 128 13.14 -13.03 21.23
C GLN A 128 13.58 -11.59 20.97
N ILE A 129 13.16 -11.00 19.84
CA ILE A 129 13.76 -9.74 19.35
C ILE A 129 12.74 -8.69 18.86
N HIS A 130 11.44 -8.82 19.13
CA HIS A 130 10.50 -7.74 18.81
C HIS A 130 10.86 -6.47 19.61
N PRO A 131 10.96 -5.28 19.00
CA PRO A 131 11.44 -4.06 19.67
C PRO A 131 10.64 -3.63 20.90
N ASP A 132 9.32 -3.90 20.90
CA ASP A 132 8.49 -3.62 22.08
C ASP A 132 8.67 -4.62 23.24
N MET A 133 9.15 -5.84 22.95
CA MET A 133 9.39 -6.91 23.94
C MET A 133 10.86 -6.95 24.39
N ASN A 134 11.77 -6.68 23.46
CA ASN A 134 13.21 -6.57 23.65
C ASN A 134 13.68 -5.18 23.18
N PRO A 135 13.76 -4.19 24.09
CA PRO A 135 14.15 -2.83 23.76
C PRO A 135 15.54 -2.73 23.10
N LYS A 136 16.44 -3.68 23.38
CA LYS A 136 17.79 -3.74 22.78
C LYS A 136 17.74 -3.84 21.25
N THR A 137 16.66 -4.35 20.68
CA THR A 137 16.47 -4.38 19.22
C THR A 137 16.51 -2.97 18.61
N ASN A 138 16.05 -1.94 19.32
CA ASN A 138 16.14 -0.56 18.83
C ASN A 138 17.52 0.07 19.07
N GLU A 139 18.29 -0.47 20.02
CA GLU A 139 19.60 0.04 20.43
C GLU A 139 20.73 -0.54 19.56
N ILE A 140 20.57 -1.79 19.12
CA ILE A 140 21.58 -2.54 18.35
C ILE A 140 21.17 -2.57 16.87
N PRO A 141 21.94 -1.92 15.96
CA PRO A 141 21.62 -1.85 14.53
C PRO A 141 21.40 -3.22 13.86
N GLU A 142 22.22 -4.20 14.20
CA GLU A 142 22.18 -5.55 13.63
C GLU A 142 20.89 -6.29 14.02
N LEU A 143 20.44 -6.17 15.28
CA LEU A 143 19.15 -6.71 15.71
C LEU A 143 17.98 -6.01 15.03
N LYS A 144 18.09 -4.70 14.81
CA LYS A 144 17.09 -3.92 14.09
C LYS A 144 16.95 -4.38 12.64
N GLU A 145 18.07 -4.64 11.97
CA GLU A 145 18.11 -5.17 10.60
C GLU A 145 17.53 -6.60 10.54
N LEU A 146 17.93 -7.47 11.47
CA LEU A 146 17.34 -8.82 11.58
C LEU A 146 15.83 -8.77 11.82
N TRP A 147 15.35 -7.85 12.68
CA TRP A 147 13.93 -7.66 12.90
C TRP A 147 13.21 -7.16 11.63
N GLN A 148 13.80 -6.22 10.90
CA GLN A 148 13.23 -5.76 9.63
C GLN A 148 13.13 -6.89 8.62
N ARG A 149 14.18 -7.72 8.50
CA ARG A 149 14.20 -8.92 7.66
C ARG A 149 13.03 -9.85 8.02
N ILE A 150 12.86 -10.19 9.30
CA ILE A 150 11.74 -11.03 9.78
C ILE A 150 10.37 -10.44 9.43
N VAL A 151 10.18 -9.13 9.62
CA VAL A 151 8.90 -8.47 9.31
C VAL A 151 8.59 -8.54 7.82
N VAL A 152 9.60 -8.37 6.95
CA VAL A 152 9.45 -8.48 5.49
C VAL A 152 9.09 -9.90 5.10
N SER A 153 9.86 -10.89 5.54
CA SER A 153 9.65 -12.31 5.21
C SER A 153 8.29 -12.81 5.71
N TYR A 154 7.89 -12.42 6.92
CA TYR A 154 6.57 -12.74 7.46
C TYR A 154 5.44 -12.16 6.62
N ARG A 155 5.57 -10.94 6.10
CA ARG A 155 4.56 -10.32 5.22
C ARG A 155 4.52 -10.96 3.85
N ALA A 156 5.69 -11.33 3.31
CA ALA A 156 5.84 -11.96 2.00
C ALA A 156 5.43 -13.43 1.96
N ASN A 157 5.15 -14.05 3.12
CA ASN A 157 4.96 -15.51 3.24
C ASN A 157 6.21 -16.32 2.86
N ASP A 158 7.39 -15.74 3.07
CA ASP A 158 8.66 -16.38 2.75
C ASP A 158 9.12 -17.24 3.93
N LEU A 159 8.85 -18.55 3.85
CA LEU A 159 9.21 -19.49 4.91
C LEU A 159 10.73 -19.71 4.97
N GLU A 160 11.38 -19.87 3.82
CA GLU A 160 12.81 -20.15 3.72
C GLU A 160 13.62 -18.99 4.32
N GLU A 161 13.28 -17.76 3.95
CA GLU A 161 13.95 -16.57 4.48
C GLU A 161 13.68 -16.36 5.98
N LEU A 162 12.52 -16.78 6.50
CA LEU A 162 12.27 -16.77 7.95
C LEU A 162 13.09 -17.81 8.69
N GLU A 163 13.33 -18.99 8.10
CA GLU A 163 14.17 -20.05 8.67
C GLU A 163 15.65 -19.60 8.70
N GLU A 164 16.13 -18.96 7.63
CA GLU A 164 17.44 -18.30 7.60
C GLU A 164 17.57 -17.21 8.66
N ALA A 165 16.58 -16.33 8.78
CA ALA A 165 16.57 -15.29 9.79
C ALA A 165 16.61 -15.85 11.23
N GLU A 166 15.98 -17.00 11.47
CA GLU A 166 16.05 -17.68 12.76
C GLU A 166 17.46 -18.12 13.12
N VAL A 167 18.19 -18.70 12.18
CA VAL A 167 19.59 -19.12 12.40
C VAL A 167 20.43 -17.90 12.78
N LEU A 168 20.27 -16.78 12.08
CA LEU A 168 21.01 -15.55 12.35
C LEU A 168 20.67 -14.93 13.69
N VAL A 169 19.38 -14.90 14.08
CA VAL A 169 18.95 -14.40 15.39
C VAL A 169 19.55 -15.24 16.51
N ASN A 170 19.43 -16.56 16.43
CA ASN A 170 19.94 -17.46 17.47
C ASN A 170 21.46 -17.33 17.60
N LYS A 171 22.20 -17.25 16.49
CA LYS A 171 23.64 -16.99 16.50
C LYS A 171 23.97 -15.66 17.16
N PHE A 172 23.28 -14.58 16.76
CA PHE A 172 23.54 -13.25 17.30
C PHE A 172 23.33 -13.20 18.82
N LEU A 173 22.21 -13.77 19.30
CA LEU A 173 21.88 -13.80 20.72
C LEU A 173 22.91 -14.58 21.54
N ALA A 174 23.36 -15.73 21.02
CA ALA A 174 24.40 -16.56 21.64
C ALA A 174 25.76 -15.84 21.71
N ASP A 175 26.21 -15.25 20.60
CA ASP A 175 27.50 -14.55 20.49
C ASP A 175 27.57 -13.33 21.43
N HIS A 176 26.44 -12.71 21.73
CA HIS A 176 26.35 -11.49 22.55
C HIS A 176 25.83 -11.74 23.97
N HIS A 177 25.63 -13.00 24.36
CA HIS A 177 25.08 -13.40 25.66
C HIS A 177 23.79 -12.63 26.01
N LEU A 178 22.91 -12.46 25.03
CA LEU A 178 21.63 -11.74 25.17
C LEU A 178 20.47 -12.67 25.56
N ASP A 179 20.78 -13.93 25.86
CA ASP A 179 19.83 -14.93 26.31
C ASP A 179 19.18 -14.49 27.63
N GLU A 180 17.86 -14.32 27.58
CA GLU A 180 16.97 -14.00 28.71
C GLU A 180 17.22 -12.64 29.38
N ASN A 181 16.80 -11.55 28.72
CA ASN A 181 16.53 -10.31 29.43
C ASN A 181 15.16 -10.39 30.11
N GLU A 182 15.11 -10.05 31.41
CA GLU A 182 13.86 -9.73 32.11
C GLU A 182 13.05 -8.73 31.28
N ILE A 183 11.94 -9.19 30.71
CA ILE A 183 11.01 -8.39 29.93
C ILE A 183 10.35 -7.38 30.89
N LYS A 184 10.95 -6.19 31.01
CA LYS A 184 10.34 -5.04 31.70
C LYS A 184 9.74 -4.11 30.65
N ILE A 185 8.52 -4.41 30.24
CA ILE A 185 7.74 -3.50 29.40
C ILE A 185 7.24 -2.37 30.29
N GLN A 186 7.92 -1.23 30.24
CA GLN A 186 7.43 -0.01 30.89
C GLN A 186 6.09 0.41 30.26
N ASP A 187 5.20 0.93 31.10
CA ASP A 187 3.85 1.43 30.73
C ASP A 187 2.99 0.41 29.98
N ILE A 188 3.03 -0.86 30.41
CA ILE A 188 2.31 -1.96 29.78
C ILE A 188 0.82 -1.66 29.56
N ASP A 189 0.17 -0.99 30.52
CA ASP A 189 -1.24 -0.64 30.41
C ASP A 189 -1.51 0.34 29.29
N THR A 190 -0.69 1.39 29.18
CA THR A 190 -0.78 2.35 28.08
C THR A 190 -0.49 1.70 26.74
N LYS A 191 0.48 0.78 26.67
CA LYS A 191 0.79 0.05 25.44
C LYS A 191 -0.35 -0.89 25.04
N ILE A 192 -1.00 -1.56 26.00
CA ILE A 192 -2.19 -2.39 25.77
C ILE A 192 -3.32 -1.57 25.16
N GLU A 193 -3.64 -0.41 25.74
CA GLU A 193 -4.72 0.44 25.20
C GLU A 193 -4.39 0.97 23.80
N LYS A 194 -3.14 1.40 23.56
CA LYS A 194 -2.68 1.76 22.20
C LYS A 194 -2.80 0.59 21.21
N LEU A 195 -2.51 -0.65 21.63
CA LEU A 195 -2.67 -1.82 20.77
C LEU A 195 -4.15 -2.09 20.47
N LYS A 196 -5.05 -1.96 21.45
CA LYS A 196 -6.50 -2.10 21.24
C LYS A 196 -7.01 -1.07 20.23
N GLU A 197 -6.63 0.19 20.37
CA GLU A 197 -6.95 1.26 19.42
C GLU A 197 -6.43 0.96 18.01
N GLN A 198 -5.17 0.52 17.90
CA GLN A 198 -4.58 0.14 16.61
C GLN A 198 -5.32 -1.03 15.96
N ILE A 199 -5.66 -2.06 16.74
CA ILE A 199 -6.42 -3.22 16.28
C ILE A 199 -7.80 -2.79 15.78
N GLN A 200 -8.49 -1.93 16.53
CA GLN A 200 -9.80 -1.43 16.15
C GLN A 200 -9.72 -0.62 14.86
N LYS A 201 -8.75 0.31 14.78
CA LYS A 201 -8.50 1.09 13.58
C LYS A 201 -8.20 0.23 12.36
N ILE A 202 -7.36 -0.81 12.49
CA ILE A 202 -7.10 -1.74 11.38
C ILE A 202 -8.40 -2.43 10.96
N LYS A 203 -9.20 -2.90 11.93
CA LYS A 203 -10.45 -3.58 11.64
C LYS A 203 -11.47 -2.69 10.95
N GLU A 204 -11.50 -1.39 11.23
CA GLU A 204 -12.48 -0.43 10.72
C GLU A 204 -12.06 0.28 9.42
N THR A 205 -10.82 0.10 8.98
CA THR A 205 -10.28 0.82 7.81
C THR A 205 -9.85 -0.09 6.67
N ASN A 206 -9.74 0.49 5.48
CA ASN A 206 -9.06 -0.16 4.37
C ASN A 206 -7.57 -0.33 4.68
N PRO A 207 -6.93 -1.43 4.25
CA PRO A 207 -7.46 -2.44 3.33
C PRO A 207 -8.20 -3.62 3.98
N TYR A 208 -8.27 -3.70 5.31
CA TYR A 208 -8.91 -4.84 5.99
C TYR A 208 -10.41 -4.97 5.66
N GLN A 209 -11.09 -3.83 5.53
CA GLN A 209 -12.51 -3.76 5.18
C GLN A 209 -12.83 -4.30 3.78
N TYR A 210 -11.85 -4.39 2.86
CA TYR A 210 -12.07 -4.98 1.52
C TYR A 210 -12.58 -6.42 1.57
N ARG A 211 -12.33 -7.15 2.67
CA ARG A 211 -12.86 -8.51 2.87
C ARG A 211 -14.38 -8.58 2.71
N PHE A 212 -15.11 -7.58 3.20
CA PHE A 212 -16.58 -7.59 3.14
C PHE A 212 -17.08 -7.43 1.71
N LEU A 213 -16.42 -6.58 0.93
CA LEU A 213 -16.70 -6.44 -0.50
C LEU A 213 -16.33 -7.73 -1.25
N LEU A 214 -15.13 -8.27 -1.04
CA LEU A 214 -14.60 -9.41 -1.80
C LEU A 214 -15.27 -10.75 -1.48
N GLN A 215 -15.96 -10.85 -0.34
CA GLN A 215 -16.70 -12.06 0.06
C GLN A 215 -18.15 -12.06 -0.46
N ASP A 216 -18.64 -10.93 -0.96
CA ASP A 216 -19.97 -10.78 -1.52
C ASP A 216 -19.88 -10.66 -3.05
N GLN A 217 -20.26 -11.73 -3.74
CA GLN A 217 -20.19 -11.79 -5.20
C GLN A 217 -21.05 -10.72 -5.87
N GLU A 218 -22.22 -10.39 -5.30
CA GLU A 218 -23.08 -9.33 -5.85
C GLU A 218 -22.40 -7.97 -5.69
N ALA A 219 -21.83 -7.69 -4.52
CA ALA A 219 -21.08 -6.46 -4.28
C ALA A 219 -19.85 -6.33 -5.20
N VAL A 220 -19.13 -7.42 -5.46
CA VAL A 220 -18.03 -7.46 -6.45
C VAL A 220 -18.53 -7.06 -7.83
N GLN A 221 -19.61 -7.68 -8.32
CA GLN A 221 -20.16 -7.36 -9.64
C GLN A 221 -20.70 -5.93 -9.72
N ASN A 222 -21.34 -5.45 -8.65
CA ASN A 222 -21.78 -4.05 -8.55
C ASN A 222 -20.59 -3.11 -8.68
N LYS A 223 -19.49 -3.39 -7.98
CA LYS A 223 -18.29 -2.55 -8.05
C LYS A 223 -17.65 -2.55 -9.43
N LYS A 224 -17.60 -3.69 -10.11
CA LYS A 224 -17.11 -3.76 -11.50
C LYS A 224 -17.99 -2.93 -12.44
N ARG A 225 -19.31 -3.02 -12.31
CA ARG A 225 -20.26 -2.23 -13.11
C ARG A 225 -20.11 -0.73 -12.86
N GLU A 226 -19.93 -0.31 -11.60
CA GLU A 226 -19.62 1.09 -11.26
C GLU A 226 -18.37 1.59 -11.96
N LEU A 227 -17.26 0.83 -11.88
CA LEU A 227 -15.99 1.20 -12.51
C LEU A 227 -16.10 1.23 -14.03
N GLN A 228 -16.81 0.29 -14.64
CA GLN A 228 -17.06 0.27 -16.08
C GLN A 228 -17.91 1.48 -16.53
N LYS A 229 -18.92 1.84 -15.74
CA LYS A 229 -19.75 3.04 -15.99
C LYS A 229 -18.90 4.30 -15.91
N GLU A 230 -18.08 4.43 -14.87
CA GLU A 230 -17.17 5.58 -14.71
C GLU A 230 -16.16 5.66 -15.87
N LEU A 231 -15.61 4.52 -16.31
CA LEU A 231 -14.71 4.47 -17.47
C LEU A 231 -15.42 4.99 -18.73
N GLU A 232 -16.65 4.56 -18.97
CA GLU A 232 -17.42 4.97 -20.14
C GLU A 232 -17.81 6.46 -20.08
N GLU A 233 -18.16 6.97 -18.89
CA GLU A 233 -18.42 8.40 -18.68
C GLU A 233 -17.18 9.25 -19.06
N TYR A 234 -15.98 8.82 -18.67
CA TYR A 234 -14.76 9.53 -19.07
C TYR A 234 -14.43 9.37 -20.56
N ARG A 235 -14.79 8.25 -21.21
CA ARG A 235 -14.62 8.09 -22.66
C ARG A 235 -15.53 9.02 -23.45
N VAL A 236 -16.80 9.11 -23.06
CA VAL A 236 -17.74 10.08 -23.64
C VAL A 236 -17.22 11.50 -23.43
N TYR A 237 -16.76 11.82 -22.22
CA TYR A 237 -16.20 13.13 -21.93
C TYR A 237 -14.93 13.43 -22.75
N GLU A 238 -14.08 12.43 -23.00
CA GLU A 238 -12.92 12.59 -23.89
C GLU A 238 -13.35 12.99 -25.31
N GLN A 239 -14.37 12.32 -25.85
CA GLN A 239 -14.91 12.61 -27.18
C GLN A 239 -15.46 14.05 -27.28
N GLU A 240 -16.14 14.53 -26.24
CA GLU A 240 -16.60 15.93 -26.18
C GLU A 240 -15.42 16.92 -26.20
N LEU A 241 -14.35 16.62 -25.48
CA LEU A 241 -13.13 17.44 -25.46
C LEU A 241 -12.42 17.42 -26.83
N ASP A 242 -12.42 16.29 -27.53
CA ASP A 242 -11.87 16.20 -28.89
C ASP A 242 -12.66 17.04 -29.88
N GLN A 243 -13.99 16.98 -29.84
CA GLN A 243 -14.84 17.84 -30.67
C GLN A 243 -14.58 19.33 -30.42
N LEU A 244 -14.39 19.71 -29.14
CA LEU A 244 -14.05 21.09 -28.78
C LEU A 244 -12.68 21.51 -29.33
N LEU A 245 -11.67 20.65 -29.23
CA LEU A 245 -10.35 20.90 -29.81
C LEU A 245 -10.40 21.04 -31.33
N GLU A 246 -11.12 20.16 -32.02
CA GLU A 246 -11.31 20.25 -33.47
C GLU A 246 -12.01 21.54 -33.90
N GLN A 247 -13.06 21.96 -33.17
CA GLN A 247 -13.74 23.22 -33.42
C GLN A 247 -12.80 24.42 -33.22
N MET A 248 -11.96 24.40 -32.19
CA MET A 248 -10.94 25.43 -31.98
C MET A 248 -9.94 25.50 -33.14
N MET A 249 -9.50 24.34 -33.66
CA MET A 249 -8.62 24.30 -34.83
C MET A 249 -9.29 24.87 -36.08
N LYS A 250 -10.58 24.57 -36.31
CA LYS A 250 -11.36 25.13 -37.43
C LYS A 250 -11.58 26.64 -37.31
N ASN A 251 -11.71 27.15 -36.09
CA ASN A 251 -11.95 28.57 -35.80
C ASN A 251 -10.67 29.43 -35.76
N GLY A 252 -9.54 28.92 -36.27
CA GLY A 252 -8.35 29.73 -36.56
C GLY A 252 -7.24 29.70 -35.51
N VAL A 253 -7.17 28.68 -34.64
CA VAL A 253 -5.97 28.45 -33.84
C VAL A 253 -4.81 28.09 -34.78
N SER A 254 -3.83 28.99 -34.89
CA SER A 254 -2.59 28.75 -35.63
C SER A 254 -1.53 28.13 -34.72
N PHE A 255 -0.91 27.03 -35.16
CA PHE A 255 0.19 26.38 -34.45
C PHE A 255 1.53 26.76 -35.09
N LEU A 256 2.49 27.16 -34.26
CA LEU A 256 3.89 27.33 -34.66
C LEU A 256 4.67 26.06 -34.36
N TRP A 257 5.20 25.47 -35.43
CA TRP A 257 6.13 24.34 -35.36
C TRP A 257 7.54 24.91 -35.43
N ARG A 258 8.27 24.87 -34.31
CA ARG A 258 9.72 25.09 -34.36
C ARG A 258 10.35 23.79 -34.85
N MET A 259 10.70 23.74 -36.14
CA MET A 259 11.60 22.70 -36.64
C MET A 259 12.96 22.94 -35.97
N ASN A 260 13.37 21.99 -35.13
CA ASN A 260 14.78 21.87 -34.74
C ASN A 260 15.57 21.26 -35.89
#